data_AF-A0A6B2VBV1-F1
#
_entry.id   AF-A0A6B2VBV1-F1
#
_cell.length_a   1.000
_cell.length_b   1.000
_cell.length_c   1.000
_cell.angle_alpha   90.00
_cell.angle_beta   90.00
_cell.angle_gamma   90.00
#
_symmetry.space_group_name_H-M   'P 1'
#
loop_
_entity.id
_entity.type
_entity.pdbx_description
1 polymer ?
#
loop_
_entity_poly.entity_id
_entity_poly.type
_entity_poly.pdbx_seq_one_letter_code
_entity_poly.pdbx_strand_id
1 'polypeptide(L)'
;MNHNTPLSPRPLSHLAETHRRVLTTAQLRAHGVSAAETTERCRAGGPWQQYLPGVFLLHPGPPTSEERLHAVLMYATRGSTPQPAPGVPAQPTARQPRRPA
;
A
#
# COMPACT_ATOMS: atom_id res chain seq x y z
N MET A 1 -25.96 -23.55 16.66
CA MET A 1 -24.50 -23.68 16.38
C MET A 1 -23.86 -22.33 16.71
N ASN A 2 -23.07 -22.22 17.78
CA ASN A 2 -22.39 -20.97 18.14
C ASN A 2 -21.13 -20.79 17.27
N HIS A 3 -21.12 -19.78 16.41
CA HIS A 3 -19.99 -19.43 15.57
C HIS A 3 -18.98 -18.61 16.39
N ASN A 4 -18.29 -19.25 17.32
CA ASN A 4 -17.14 -18.66 18.00
C ASN A 4 -15.97 -18.65 17.01
N THR A 5 -15.92 -17.67 16.11
CA THR A 5 -14.68 -17.35 15.40
C THR A 5 -13.74 -16.76 16.45
N PRO A 6 -12.66 -17.45 16.86
CA PRO A 6 -11.71 -16.83 17.76
C PRO A 6 -11.07 -15.68 16.98
N LEU A 7 -11.48 -14.45 17.31
CA LEU A 7 -10.76 -13.23 16.97
C LEU A 7 -9.50 -13.20 17.84
N SER A 8 -8.60 -14.16 17.67
CA SER A 8 -7.25 -14.04 18.20
C SER A 8 -6.66 -12.79 17.54
N PRO A 9 -6.30 -11.75 18.32
CA PRO A 9 -5.77 -10.53 17.75
C PRO A 9 -4.48 -10.89 17.02
N ARG A 10 -4.52 -10.89 15.68
CA ARG A 10 -3.33 -11.10 14.89
C ARG A 10 -2.35 -9.99 15.26
N PRO A 11 -1.10 -10.34 15.62
CA PRO A 11 -0.14 -9.32 15.98
C PRO A 11 0.05 -8.36 14.80
N LEU A 12 0.08 -7.06 15.09
CA LEU A 12 0.22 -6.00 14.07
C LEU A 12 1.55 -6.10 13.30
N SER A 13 2.49 -6.91 13.76
CA SER A 13 3.71 -7.27 13.04
C SER A 13 3.42 -7.83 11.65
N HIS A 14 2.30 -8.54 11.47
CA HIS A 14 1.88 -9.08 10.17
C HIS A 14 1.70 -7.96 9.13
N LEU A 15 1.11 -6.82 9.52
CA LEU A 15 0.96 -5.66 8.63
C LEU A 15 2.32 -5.10 8.21
N ALA A 16 3.27 -5.03 9.15
CA ALA A 16 4.63 -4.56 8.87
C ALA A 16 5.40 -5.51 7.96
N GLU A 17 5.16 -6.82 8.05
CA GLU A 17 5.72 -7.81 7.13
C GLU A 17 5.11 -7.67 5.74
N THR A 18 3.79 -7.49 5.63
CA THR A 18 3.09 -7.22 4.36
C THR A 18 3.67 -5.99 3.68
N HIS A 19 3.86 -4.89 4.42
CA HIS A 19 4.45 -3.65 3.89
C HIS A 19 5.90 -3.84 3.42
N ARG A 20 6.65 -4.80 3.97
CA ARG A 20 8.02 -5.13 3.52
C ARG A 20 8.04 -6.03 2.30
N ARG A 21 6.96 -6.79 2.06
CA ARG A 21 6.85 -7.77 0.96
C ARG A 21 6.29 -7.17 -0.32
N VAL A 22 5.62 -6.03 -0.25
CA VAL A 22 5.13 -5.30 -1.44
C VAL A 22 5.90 -3.99 -1.57
N LEU A 23 6.53 -3.75 -2.73
CA LEU A 23 7.26 -2.50 -3.00
C LEU A 23 6.89 -1.91 -4.37
N THR A 24 6.93 -0.59 -4.47
CA THR A 24 6.81 0.14 -5.74
C THR A 24 8.15 0.23 -6.47
N THR A 25 8.12 0.52 -7.78
CA THR A 25 9.34 0.82 -8.55
C THR A 25 10.15 1.98 -7.94
N ALA A 26 9.49 2.98 -7.35
CA ALA A 26 10.16 4.10 -6.73
C ALA A 26 10.90 3.68 -5.45
N GLN A 27 10.26 2.86 -4.61
CA GLN A 27 10.89 2.30 -3.42
C GLN A 27 12.05 1.37 -3.80
N LEU A 28 11.87 0.48 -4.78
CA LEU A 28 12.95 -0.39 -5.27
C LEU A 28 14.17 0.41 -5.74
N ARG A 29 13.94 1.49 -6.50
CA ARG A 29 15.02 2.41 -6.90
C ARG A 29 15.68 3.13 -5.73
N ALA A 30 14.90 3.55 -4.73
CA ALA A 30 15.44 4.15 -3.51
C ALA A 30 16.28 3.15 -2.69
N HIS A 31 15.97 1.85 -2.79
CA HIS A 31 16.78 0.75 -2.24
C HIS A 31 17.96 0.35 -3.15
N GLY A 32 18.22 1.08 -4.25
CA GLY A 32 19.33 0.81 -5.17
C GLY A 32 19.06 -0.30 -6.17
N VAL A 33 17.85 -0.86 -6.23
CA VAL A 33 17.49 -1.90 -7.19
C VAL A 33 17.13 -1.25 -8.52
N SER A 34 17.89 -1.54 -9.56
CA SER A 34 17.66 -1.03 -10.90
C SER A 34 16.43 -1.66 -11.56
N ALA A 35 15.93 -1.03 -12.63
CA ALA A 35 14.84 -1.59 -13.42
C ALA A 35 15.24 -2.93 -14.06
N ALA A 36 16.49 -3.05 -14.53
CA ALA A 36 17.01 -4.29 -15.10
C ALA A 36 17.06 -5.43 -14.07
N GLU A 37 17.54 -5.16 -12.85
CA GLU A 37 17.52 -6.14 -11.76
C GLU A 37 16.10 -6.52 -11.34
N THR A 38 15.18 -5.57 -11.34
CA THR A 38 13.77 -5.84 -11.06
C THR A 38 13.20 -6.79 -12.11
N THR A 39 13.43 -6.53 -13.39
CA THR A 39 12.99 -7.41 -14.49
C THR A 39 13.63 -8.79 -14.41
N GLU A 40 14.92 -8.88 -14.07
CA GLU A 40 15.63 -10.15 -13.88
C GLU A 40 15.00 -10.98 -12.74
N ARG A 41 14.75 -10.34 -11.59
CA ARG A 41 14.14 -10.99 -10.42
C ARG A 41 12.67 -11.38 -10.64
N CYS A 42 11.97 -10.69 -11.54
CA CYS A 42 10.58 -10.96 -11.92
C CYS A 42 10.41 -11.96 -13.08
N ARG A 43 11.50 -12.56 -13.60
CA ARG A 43 11.40 -13.60 -14.63
C ARG A 43 10.56 -14.79 -14.15
N ALA A 44 10.05 -15.59 -15.10
CA ALA A 44 9.29 -16.80 -14.79
C ALA A 44 10.12 -17.73 -13.88
N GLY A 45 9.58 -18.10 -12.71
CA GLY A 45 10.28 -18.87 -11.69
C GLY A 45 11.23 -18.07 -10.80
N GLY A 46 11.30 -16.75 -10.98
CA GLY A 46 12.07 -15.83 -10.16
C GLY A 46 11.47 -15.65 -8.75
N PRO A 47 12.27 -15.13 -7.81
CA PRO A 47 11.83 -14.94 -6.45
C PRO A 47 10.77 -13.84 -6.30
N TRP A 48 10.61 -12.97 -7.29
CA TRP A 48 9.70 -11.83 -7.24
C TRP A 48 8.66 -11.93 -8.35
N GLN A 49 7.52 -11.28 -8.17
CA GLN A 49 6.48 -11.20 -9.19
C GLN A 49 5.92 -9.78 -9.30
N GLN A 50 5.62 -9.37 -10.53
CA GLN A 50 4.93 -8.11 -10.78
C GLN A 50 3.43 -8.33 -10.63
N TYR A 51 2.81 -7.67 -9.64
CA TYR A 51 1.38 -7.81 -9.37
C TYR A 51 0.55 -6.74 -10.09
N LEU A 52 1.02 -5.49 -10.08
CA LEU A 52 0.42 -4.37 -10.81
C LEU A 52 1.51 -3.57 -11.53
N PRO A 53 1.17 -2.70 -12.48
CA PRO A 53 2.16 -1.84 -13.13
C PRO A 53 2.95 -1.00 -12.11
N GLY A 54 4.24 -1.31 -11.96
CA GLY A 54 5.13 -0.64 -11.00
C GLY A 54 4.95 -1.01 -9.52
N VAL A 55 4.23 -2.10 -9.22
CA VAL A 55 4.13 -2.68 -7.88
C VAL A 55 4.52 -4.16 -7.93
N PHE A 56 5.46 -4.54 -7.05
CA PHE A 56 6.11 -5.84 -7.05
C PHE A 56 5.95 -6.52 -5.70
N LEU A 57 5.85 -7.84 -5.74
CA LEU A 57 5.86 -8.71 -4.57
C LEU A 57 7.22 -9.39 -4.48
N LEU A 58 7.87 -9.29 -3.33
CA LEU A 58 9.24 -9.77 -3.09
C LEU A 58 9.29 -11.25 -2.67
N HIS A 59 8.30 -12.03 -3.05
CA HIS A 59 8.24 -13.45 -2.77
C HIS A 59 7.56 -14.19 -3.93
N PRO A 60 7.89 -15.48 -4.13
CA PRO A 60 7.17 -16.32 -5.08
C PRO A 60 5.81 -16.76 -4.49
N GLY A 61 4.88 -17.12 -5.36
CA GLY A 61 3.61 -17.76 -4.98
C GLY A 61 2.41 -16.82 -4.93
N PRO A 62 1.21 -17.38 -4.67
CA PRO A 62 -0.04 -16.63 -4.74
C PRO A 62 -0.08 -15.54 -3.67
N PRO A 63 -0.40 -14.28 -4.02
CA PRO A 63 -0.49 -13.21 -3.05
C PRO A 63 -1.69 -13.43 -2.12
N THR A 64 -1.48 -13.18 -0.84
CA THR A 64 -2.52 -13.17 0.18
C THR A 64 -3.47 -11.98 -0.02
N SER A 65 -4.69 -12.04 0.53
CA SER A 65 -5.67 -10.95 0.41
C SER A 65 -5.14 -9.61 0.94
N GLU A 66 -4.29 -9.63 1.96
CA GLU A 66 -3.70 -8.43 2.57
C GLU A 66 -2.64 -7.81 1.66
N GLU A 67 -1.74 -8.62 1.08
CA GLU A 67 -0.76 -8.17 0.09
C GLU A 67 -1.44 -7.58 -1.14
N ARG A 68 -2.55 -8.20 -1.60
CA ARG A 68 -3.36 -7.67 -2.70
C ARG A 68 -3.94 -6.30 -2.36
N LEU A 69 -4.56 -6.16 -1.18
CA LEU A 69 -5.12 -4.89 -0.73
C LEU A 69 -4.04 -3.82 -0.66
N HIS A 70 -2.90 -4.13 -0.04
CA HIS A 70 -1.81 -3.18 0.10
C HIS A 70 -1.21 -2.78 -1.27
N ALA A 71 -1.02 -3.74 -2.17
CA ALA A 71 -0.55 -3.46 -3.53
C ALA A 71 -1.50 -2.55 -4.31
N VAL A 72 -2.81 -2.78 -4.19
CA VAL A 72 -3.85 -1.94 -4.81
C VAL A 72 -3.83 -0.53 -4.22
N LEU A 73 -3.70 -0.39 -2.90
CA LEU A 73 -3.61 0.92 -2.26
C LEU A 73 -2.38 1.69 -2.73
N MET A 74 -1.20 1.05 -2.79
CA MET A 74 0.02 1.68 -3.31
C MET A 74 -0.09 2.05 -4.78
N TYR A 75 -0.74 1.21 -5.59
CA TYR A 75 -0.97 1.51 -7.00
C TYR A 75 -1.91 2.69 -7.19
N ALA A 76 -2.98 2.77 -6.39
CA ALA A 76 -3.94 3.87 -6.43
C ALA A 76 -3.31 5.20 -6.01
N THR A 77 -2.49 5.21 -4.95
CA THR A 77 -1.86 6.44 -4.45
C THR A 77 -0.81 7.00 -5.39
N ARG A 78 -0.16 6.14 -6.20
CA ARG A 78 0.77 6.55 -7.27
C ARG A 78 0.11 7.45 -8.32
N GLY A 79 -1.15 7.17 -8.66
CA GLY A 79 -1.92 7.97 -9.63
C GLY A 79 -2.57 9.19 -9.01
N SER A 80 -2.74 9.19 -7.68
CA SER A 80 -3.07 10.36 -6.90
C SER A 80 -1.83 11.26 -6.77
N THR A 81 -1.43 11.90 -7.86
CA THR A 81 -0.97 13.28 -7.67
C THR A 81 -2.10 13.97 -6.90
N PRO A 82 -1.83 14.68 -5.79
CA PRO A 82 -2.81 15.57 -5.24
C PRO A 82 -2.98 16.67 -6.29
N GLN A 83 -3.77 16.39 -7.33
CA GLN A 83 -4.48 17.43 -8.04
C GLN A 83 -5.26 18.12 -6.93
N PRO A 84 -5.01 19.40 -6.63
CA PRO A 84 -5.87 20.13 -5.72
C PRO A 84 -7.28 19.91 -6.27
N ALA A 85 -8.10 19.18 -5.53
CA ALA A 85 -9.46 18.88 -5.95
C ALA A 85 -10.10 20.23 -6.24
N PRO A 86 -10.57 20.50 -7.48
CA PRO A 86 -11.23 21.75 -7.77
C PRO A 86 -12.50 21.80 -6.91
N GLY A 87 -12.45 22.54 -5.81
CA GLY A 87 -13.60 22.87 -5.00
C GLY A 87 -13.89 21.99 -3.77
N VAL A 88 -12.89 21.60 -2.97
CA VAL A 88 -13.15 21.45 -1.52
C VAL A 88 -13.03 22.83 -0.88
N PRO A 89 -14.13 23.57 -0.64
CA PRO A 89 -14.07 24.80 0.12
C PRO A 89 -13.47 24.50 1.50
N ALA A 90 -12.52 25.32 1.92
CA ALA A 90 -11.93 25.23 3.25
C ALA A 90 -13.07 25.23 4.28
N GLN A 91 -13.21 24.15 5.04
CA GLN A 91 -14.18 24.11 6.13
C GLN A 91 -13.82 25.23 7.12
N PRO A 92 -14.76 26.15 7.43
CA PRO A 92 -14.55 27.13 8.47
C PRO A 92 -14.27 26.38 9.77
N THR A 93 -13.04 26.47 10.26
CA THR A 93 -12.70 25.89 11.56
C THR A 93 -13.62 26.53 12.60
N ALA A 94 -14.24 25.74 13.47
CA ALA A 94 -15.16 26.20 14.52
C ALA A 94 -14.46 27.00 15.65
N ARG A 95 -13.34 27.68 15.34
CA ARG A 95 -12.46 28.34 16.31
C ARG A 95 -12.76 29.81 16.53
N GLN A 96 -13.94 30.28 16.13
CA GLN A 96 -14.38 31.63 16.46
C GLN A 96 -15.19 31.59 17.76
N PRO A 97 -14.63 32.02 18.92
CA PRO A 97 -15.40 32.12 20.15
C PRO A 97 -16.47 33.19 19.95
N ARG A 98 -17.73 32.79 19.90
CA ARG A 98 -18.85 33.74 19.92
C ARG A 98 -18.81 34.45 21.28
N ARG A 99 -18.48 35.74 21.30
CA ARG A 99 -18.69 36.59 22.48
C ARG A 99 -20.20 36.89 22.60
N PRO A 100 -20.83 36.65 23.75
CA PRO A 100 -22.17 37.15 24.00
C PRO A 100 -22.14 38.67 24.23
N ALA A 101 -23.22 39.34 23.84
CA ALA A 101 -23.51 40.75 24.06
C ALA A 101 -23.97 41.00 25.51
#